data_AF-A0A554WRY4-F1
#
_entry.id   AF-A0A554WRY4-F1
#
_cell.length_a   1.000
_cell.length_b   1.000
_cell.length_c   1.000
_cell.angle_alpha   90.00
_cell.angle_beta   90.00
_cell.angle_gamma   90.00
#
_symmetry.space_group_name_H-M   'P 1'
#
loop_
_entity.id
_entity.type
_entity.pdbx_description
1 polymer ?
#
loop_
_entity_poly.entity_id
_entity_poly.type
_entity_poly.pdbx_seq_one_letter_code
_entity_poly.pdbx_strand_id
1 'polypeptide(L)'
;MTTQPEIYRKEVAQSTLGGSYRTGPWYFSTGYGLNKAKYAKVTNPIQGFRNTVDGLILGQFWAGQTNGGFQPGDANKRQLFKVGVGYQLTPQLNLGAHYFRGKQSGSATGASNGNANFYVAVADYAFSKRTDAYFGVDRTSISGGSAVVLDQASRARSRTGITVGVRHRF
;
A
#
# COMPACT_ATOMS: atom_id res chain seq x y z
N MET A 1 40.62 12.09 -2.88
CA MET A 1 39.34 11.36 -2.68
C MET A 1 38.65 11.25 -4.04
N THR A 2 38.82 10.12 -4.71
CA THR A 2 38.31 9.91 -6.07
C THR A 2 36.87 9.41 -5.98
N THR A 3 35.92 10.20 -6.47
CA THR A 3 34.53 9.79 -6.67
C THR A 3 34.50 8.63 -7.66
N GLN A 4 34.03 7.47 -7.22
CA GLN A 4 33.75 6.35 -8.12
C GLN A 4 32.72 6.80 -9.18
N PRO A 5 32.92 6.49 -10.47
CA PRO A 5 31.99 6.88 -11.52
C PRO A 5 30.62 6.24 -11.28
N GLU A 6 29.53 6.96 -11.56
CA GLU A 6 28.10 6.60 -11.32
C GLU A 6 27.62 5.27 -11.95
N ILE A 7 28.51 4.53 -12.60
CA ILE A 7 28.26 3.35 -13.42
C ILE A 7 27.88 2.11 -12.56
N TYR A 8 28.06 2.16 -11.23
CA TYR A 8 27.89 1.00 -10.32
C TYR A 8 26.79 1.11 -9.25
N ARG A 9 26.00 2.20 -9.19
CA ARG A 9 25.15 2.46 -8.03
C ARG A 9 23.81 1.70 -8.06
N LYS A 10 23.77 0.51 -7.45
CA LYS A 10 22.54 -0.14 -6.96
C LYS A 10 22.05 0.62 -5.74
N GLU A 11 20.78 1.00 -5.71
CA GLU A 11 20.20 1.76 -4.59
C GLU A 11 18.78 1.27 -4.33
N VAL A 12 18.51 0.87 -3.09
CA VAL A 12 17.15 0.66 -2.59
C VAL A 12 16.92 1.75 -1.55
N ALA A 13 15.92 2.59 -1.78
CA ALA A 13 15.57 3.70 -0.90
C ALA A 13 14.12 3.54 -0.45
N GLN A 14 13.90 3.68 0.84
CA GLN A 14 12.59 3.69 1.47
C GLN A 14 12.48 4.90 2.40
N SER A 15 11.35 5.60 2.34
CA SER A 15 11.04 6.66 3.29
C SER A 15 9.55 6.70 3.59
N THR A 16 9.24 7.11 4.82
CA THR A 16 7.86 7.35 5.25
C THR A 16 7.82 8.63 6.06
N LEU A 17 6.81 9.45 5.81
CA LEU A 17 6.49 10.63 6.60
C LEU A 17 5.00 10.58 6.92
N GLY A 18 4.61 10.99 8.12
CA GLY A 18 3.21 11.07 8.48
C GLY A 18 3.00 11.90 9.72
N GLY A 19 1.74 12.24 9.95
CA GLY A 19 1.33 13.00 11.11
C GLY A 19 -0.12 12.71 11.43
N SER A 20 -0.49 13.02 12.66
CA SER A 20 -1.87 12.98 13.10
C SER A 20 -2.15 14.12 14.05
N TYR A 21 -3.39 14.56 14.05
CA TYR A 21 -3.87 15.64 14.91
C TYR A 21 -5.21 15.26 15.50
N ARG A 22 -5.40 15.52 16.80
CA ARG A 22 -6.66 15.30 17.50
C ARG A 22 -7.14 16.63 18.07
N THR A 23 -8.41 16.95 17.85
CA THR A 23 -9.05 18.13 18.41
C THR A 23 -10.51 17.83 18.74
N GLY A 24 -10.86 17.95 20.02
CA GLY A 24 -12.16 17.53 20.53
C GLY A 24 -12.52 16.10 20.09
N PRO A 25 -13.70 15.87 19.49
CA PRO A 25 -14.12 14.54 19.03
C PRO A 25 -13.45 14.10 17.72
N TRP A 26 -12.66 14.96 17.05
CA TRP A 26 -12.07 14.68 15.75
C TRP A 26 -10.64 14.17 15.84
N TYR A 27 -10.32 13.20 15.00
CA TYR A 27 -8.97 12.70 14.77
C TYR A 27 -8.66 12.75 13.27
N PHE A 28 -7.54 13.34 12.89
CA PHE A 28 -7.07 13.41 11.52
C PHE A 28 -5.72 12.72 11.40
N SER A 29 -5.50 12.02 10.30
CA SER A 29 -4.20 11.41 10.00
C SER A 29 -3.86 11.53 8.53
N THR A 30 -2.58 11.71 8.24
CA THR A 30 -2.07 11.69 6.87
C THR A 30 -0.70 11.03 6.85
N GLY A 31 -0.34 10.46 5.72
CA GLY A 31 0.95 9.83 5.55
C GLY A 31 1.33 9.64 4.09
N TYR A 32 2.63 9.58 3.86
CA TYR A 32 3.24 9.29 2.59
C TYR A 32 4.37 8.28 2.77
N GLY A 33 4.38 7.25 1.95
CA GLY A 33 5.45 6.26 1.86
C GLY A 33 6.02 6.19 0.45
N LEU A 34 7.32 6.00 0.34
CA LEU A 34 8.05 5.79 -0.91
C LEU A 34 8.94 4.56 -0.78
N ASN A 35 8.89 3.70 -1.78
CA ASN A 35 9.87 2.65 -2.03
C ASN A 35 10.40 2.83 -3.45
N LYS A 36 11.73 2.78 -3.64
CA LYS A 36 12.37 2.87 -4.95
C LYS A 36 13.58 1.96 -5.00
N ALA A 37 13.71 1.21 -6.09
CA ALA A 37 14.91 0.47 -6.46
C ALA A 37 15.52 1.05 -7.74
N LYS A 38 16.84 1.13 -7.77
CA LYS A 38 17.64 1.37 -8.97
C LYS A 38 18.56 0.16 -9.16
N TYR A 39 18.44 -0.47 -10.31
CA TYR A 39 19.31 -1.57 -10.71
C TYR A 39 20.53 -1.02 -11.45
N ALA A 40 21.63 -1.77 -11.42
CA ALA A 40 22.85 -1.37 -12.13
C ALA A 40 22.62 -1.37 -13.65
N LYS A 41 23.34 -0.52 -14.38
CA LYS A 41 23.30 -0.52 -15.85
C LYS A 41 23.79 -1.88 -16.37
N VAL A 42 23.06 -2.50 -17.28
CA VAL A 42 23.46 -3.77 -17.88
C VAL A 42 24.58 -3.48 -18.89
N THR A 43 25.81 -3.89 -18.55
CA THR A 43 27.00 -3.77 -19.41
C THR A 43 27.53 -5.13 -19.86
N ASN A 44 27.07 -6.22 -19.24
CA ASN A 44 27.38 -7.60 -19.60
C ASN A 44 26.24 -8.54 -19.18
N PRO A 45 26.21 -9.80 -19.68
CA PRO A 45 25.13 -10.75 -19.38
C PRO A 45 24.98 -11.10 -17.90
N ILE A 46 26.11 -11.20 -17.15
CA ILE A 46 26.10 -11.50 -15.70
C ILE A 46 25.35 -10.40 -14.93
N GLN A 47 25.56 -9.14 -15.31
CA GLN A 47 24.87 -8.00 -14.72
C GLN A 47 23.36 -8.03 -14.99
N GLY A 48 22.96 -8.44 -16.21
CA GLY A 48 21.55 -8.62 -16.57
C GLY A 48 20.89 -9.74 -15.75
N PHE A 49 21.56 -10.87 -15.60
CA PHE A 49 21.09 -11.98 -14.77
C PHE A 49 20.92 -11.54 -13.31
N ARG A 50 21.92 -10.87 -12.73
CA ARG A 50 21.84 -10.34 -11.35
C ARG A 50 20.66 -9.39 -11.16
N ASN A 51 20.47 -8.44 -12.08
CA ASN A 51 19.35 -7.50 -12.01
C ASN A 51 17.99 -8.22 -12.06
N THR A 52 17.90 -9.29 -12.85
CA THR A 52 16.68 -10.11 -12.93
C THR A 52 16.41 -10.79 -11.60
N VAL A 53 17.41 -11.45 -11.01
CA VAL A 53 17.29 -12.11 -9.69
C VAL A 53 16.94 -11.09 -8.60
N ASP A 54 17.63 -9.95 -8.57
CA ASP A 54 17.35 -8.85 -7.63
C ASP A 54 15.91 -8.33 -7.79
N GLY A 55 15.42 -8.21 -9.03
CA GLY A 55 14.05 -7.81 -9.35
C GLY A 55 13.01 -8.82 -8.85
N LEU A 56 13.26 -10.11 -9.06
CA LEU A 56 12.38 -11.18 -8.58
C LEU A 56 12.29 -11.20 -7.04
N ILE A 57 13.43 -11.08 -6.36
CA ILE A 57 13.49 -11.03 -4.89
C ILE A 57 12.75 -9.79 -4.37
N LEU A 58 13.03 -8.61 -4.94
CA LEU A 58 12.34 -7.37 -4.58
C LEU A 58 10.82 -7.51 -4.81
N GLY A 59 10.46 -8.18 -5.90
CA GLY A 59 9.08 -8.52 -6.21
C GLY A 59 8.41 -9.33 -5.10
N GLN A 60 9.07 -10.36 -4.56
CA GLN A 60 8.51 -11.13 -3.44
C GLN A 60 8.24 -10.27 -2.20
N PHE A 61 9.15 -9.36 -1.84
CA PHE A 61 8.92 -8.41 -0.73
C PHE A 61 7.77 -7.43 -0.99
N TRP A 62 7.46 -7.19 -2.26
CA TRP A 62 6.41 -6.29 -2.71
C TRP A 62 5.09 -7.01 -3.00
N ALA A 63 5.08 -8.34 -3.01
CA ALA A 63 3.88 -9.14 -3.19
C ALA A 63 3.06 -9.21 -1.88
N GLY A 64 1.81 -9.68 -1.97
CA GLY A 64 0.96 -9.96 -0.80
C GLY A 64 -0.33 -9.13 -0.72
N GLN A 65 -1.37 -9.72 -0.13
CA GLN A 65 -2.68 -9.08 0.05
C GLN A 65 -2.61 -7.87 0.99
N THR A 66 -1.71 -7.88 1.98
CA THR A 66 -1.45 -6.77 2.90
C THR A 66 -0.88 -5.54 2.19
N ASN A 67 -0.27 -5.72 1.01
CA ASN A 67 0.17 -4.65 0.11
C ASN A 67 -0.95 -4.23 -0.87
N GLY A 68 -2.23 -4.42 -0.54
CA GLY A 68 -3.36 -4.01 -1.39
C GLY A 68 -3.54 -4.86 -2.65
N GLY A 69 -2.98 -6.07 -2.68
CA GLY A 69 -3.09 -7.00 -3.83
C GLY A 69 -2.21 -6.63 -5.03
N PHE A 70 -1.25 -5.71 -4.87
CA PHE A 70 -0.36 -5.33 -5.96
C PHE A 70 0.52 -6.49 -6.42
N GLN A 71 0.50 -6.74 -7.74
CA GLN A 71 1.49 -7.57 -8.39
C GLN A 71 2.73 -6.71 -8.67
N PRO A 72 3.90 -7.07 -8.13
CA PRO A 72 5.12 -6.25 -8.23
C PRO A 72 5.61 -6.12 -9.66
N GLY A 73 5.54 -7.21 -10.43
CA GLY A 73 6.07 -7.28 -11.79
C GLY A 73 7.50 -6.73 -11.88
N ASP A 74 7.77 -5.99 -12.94
CA ASP A 74 9.05 -5.30 -13.21
C ASP A 74 9.06 -3.83 -12.74
N ALA A 75 8.08 -3.39 -11.95
CA ALA A 75 8.06 -2.03 -11.45
C ALA A 75 9.14 -1.81 -10.38
N ASN A 76 9.78 -0.64 -10.39
CA ASN A 76 10.90 -0.33 -9.49
C ASN A 76 10.60 0.84 -8.52
N LYS A 77 9.38 1.39 -8.54
CA LYS A 77 8.99 2.47 -7.63
C LYS A 77 7.54 2.32 -7.18
N ARG A 78 7.30 2.48 -5.88
CA ARG A 78 5.98 2.54 -5.25
C ARG A 78 5.84 3.76 -4.36
N GLN A 79 4.68 4.38 -4.43
CA GLN A 79 4.28 5.49 -3.58
C GLN A 79 2.95 5.14 -2.92
N LEU A 80 2.77 5.49 -1.66
CA LEU A 80 1.51 5.32 -0.94
C LEU A 80 1.18 6.61 -0.23
N PHE A 81 0.06 7.22 -0.60
CA PHE A 81 -0.53 8.31 0.16
C PHE A 81 -1.69 7.78 1.00
N LYS A 82 -1.85 8.28 2.23
CA LYS A 82 -2.94 7.96 3.14
C LYS A 82 -3.52 9.25 3.70
N VAL A 83 -4.83 9.31 3.79
CA VAL A 83 -5.55 10.27 4.64
C VAL A 83 -6.62 9.53 5.44
N GLY A 84 -6.92 10.00 6.64
CA GLY A 84 -7.97 9.44 7.46
C GLY A 84 -8.57 10.44 8.42
N VAL A 85 -9.83 10.19 8.75
CA VAL A 85 -10.62 10.94 9.72
C VAL A 85 -11.29 9.95 10.67
N GLY A 86 -11.30 10.31 11.95
CA GLY A 86 -12.06 9.64 12.99
C GLY A 86 -12.93 10.66 13.72
N TYR A 87 -14.11 10.22 14.17
CA TYR A 87 -15.06 11.05 14.89
C TYR A 87 -15.70 10.25 16.03
N GLN A 88 -15.53 10.73 17.26
CA GLN A 88 -16.24 10.23 18.43
C GLN A 88 -17.64 10.85 18.46
N LEU A 89 -18.63 10.14 17.92
CA LEU A 89 -20.01 10.64 17.80
C LEU A 89 -20.73 10.67 19.15
N THR A 90 -20.56 9.62 19.95
CA THR A 90 -21.02 9.52 21.35
C THR A 90 -19.94 8.80 22.17
N PRO A 91 -19.97 8.75 23.51
CA PRO A 91 -18.98 7.98 24.28
C PRO A 91 -18.88 6.49 23.90
N GLN A 92 -19.95 5.92 23.33
CA GLN A 92 -20.04 4.53 22.92
C GLN A 92 -19.76 4.32 21.43
N LEU A 93 -20.04 5.32 20.57
CA LEU A 93 -19.98 5.18 19.11
C LEU A 93 -18.83 5.99 18.51
N ASN A 94 -17.92 5.28 17.86
CA ASN A 94 -16.79 5.81 17.10
C ASN A 94 -16.98 5.55 15.61
N LEU A 95 -16.70 6.55 14.79
CA LEU A 95 -16.68 6.45 13.33
C LEU A 95 -15.26 6.70 12.83
N GLY A 96 -14.82 5.93 11.84
CA GLY A 96 -13.52 6.09 11.21
C GLY A 96 -13.60 5.87 9.70
N ALA A 97 -12.88 6.68 8.93
CA ALA A 97 -12.73 6.49 7.50
C ALA A 97 -11.30 6.77 7.07
N HIS A 98 -10.79 5.98 6.13
CA HIS A 98 -9.49 6.16 5.53
C HIS A 98 -9.54 5.98 4.01
N TYR A 99 -8.71 6.75 3.34
CA TYR A 99 -8.41 6.62 1.93
C TYR A 99 -6.92 6.44 1.73
N PHE A 100 -6.55 5.47 0.90
CA PHE A 100 -5.17 5.21 0.50
C PHE A 100 -5.07 5.23 -1.02
N ARG A 101 -4.05 5.92 -1.53
CA ARG A 101 -3.70 5.95 -2.95
C ARG A 101 -2.30 5.38 -3.13
N GLY A 102 -2.24 4.16 -3.66
CA GLY A 102 -1.00 3.54 -4.11
C GLY A 102 -0.71 3.89 -5.57
N LYS A 103 0.55 4.17 -5.91
CA LYS A 103 1.03 4.31 -7.30
C LYS A 103 2.26 3.46 -7.49
N GLN A 104 2.23 2.60 -8.51
CA GLN A 104 3.33 1.76 -8.96
C GLN A 104 3.83 2.25 -10.32
N SER A 105 5.15 2.39 -10.47
CA SER A 105 5.77 2.94 -11.69
C SER A 105 7.18 2.37 -11.91
N GLY A 106 7.75 2.65 -13.09
CA GLY A 106 9.11 2.27 -13.45
C GLY A 106 9.26 0.89 -14.08
N SER A 107 8.13 0.27 -14.46
CA SER A 107 8.10 -0.90 -15.35
C SER A 107 8.67 -0.51 -16.72
N ALA A 108 9.54 -1.36 -17.27
CA ALA A 108 10.12 -1.15 -18.60
C ALA A 108 9.07 -1.32 -19.71
N THR A 109 8.12 -2.24 -19.49
CA THR A 109 7.04 -2.54 -20.45
C THR A 109 5.77 -1.72 -20.21
N GLY A 110 5.66 -1.08 -19.04
CA GLY A 110 4.45 -0.41 -18.58
C GLY A 110 3.36 -1.37 -18.08
N ALA A 111 3.49 -2.68 -18.30
CA ALA A 111 2.48 -3.66 -17.90
C ALA A 111 2.26 -3.70 -16.39
N SER A 112 3.30 -3.38 -15.61
CA SER A 112 3.26 -3.33 -14.14
C SER A 112 3.07 -1.91 -13.60
N ASN A 113 2.82 -0.89 -14.43
CA ASN A 113 2.50 0.46 -13.94
C ASN A 113 1.02 0.55 -13.58
N GLY A 114 0.69 1.19 -12.45
CA GLY A 114 -0.72 1.30 -12.07
C GLY A 114 -0.98 2.12 -10.82
N ASN A 115 -2.26 2.27 -10.49
CA ASN A 115 -2.71 2.90 -9.26
C ASN A 115 -3.67 1.98 -8.52
N ALA A 116 -3.64 2.00 -7.19
CA ALA A 116 -4.69 1.45 -6.35
C ALA A 116 -5.32 2.54 -5.50
N ASN A 117 -6.64 2.50 -5.39
CA ASN A 117 -7.41 3.23 -4.41
C ASN A 117 -7.96 2.23 -3.40
N PHE A 118 -7.76 2.50 -2.12
CA PHE A 118 -8.38 1.75 -1.05
C PHE A 118 -9.16 2.70 -0.16
N TYR A 119 -10.46 2.44 -0.05
CA TYR A 119 -11.36 3.14 0.86
C TYR A 119 -11.74 2.17 1.97
N VAL A 120 -11.76 2.65 3.21
CA VAL A 120 -12.31 1.89 4.34
C VAL A 120 -13.10 2.84 5.23
N ALA A 121 -14.25 2.38 5.70
CA ALA A 121 -15.07 3.06 6.68
C ALA A 121 -15.53 2.05 7.73
N VAL A 122 -15.46 2.42 9.00
CA VAL A 122 -15.80 1.57 10.15
C VAL A 122 -16.62 2.37 11.15
N ALA A 123 -17.63 1.71 11.71
CA ALA A 123 -18.34 2.14 12.90
C ALA A 123 -18.09 1.12 14.01
N ASP A 124 -17.62 1.57 15.17
CA ASP A 124 -17.38 0.77 16.36
C ASP A 124 -18.33 1.25 17.48
N TYR A 125 -19.11 0.33 18.05
CA TYR A 125 -20.00 0.57 19.18
C TYR A 125 -19.54 -0.23 20.41
N ALA A 126 -19.19 0.49 21.48
CA ALA A 126 -18.79 -0.10 22.75
C ALA A 126 -20.01 -0.35 23.66
N PHE A 127 -20.34 -1.61 23.90
CA PHE A 127 -21.34 -2.01 24.91
C PHE A 127 -20.79 -1.82 26.33
N SER A 128 -19.49 -2.05 26.52
CA SER A 128 -18.78 -1.90 27.79
C SER A 128 -17.29 -1.63 27.56
N LYS A 129 -16.50 -1.51 28.62
CA LYS A 129 -15.02 -1.46 28.52
C LYS A 129 -14.41 -2.74 27.91
N ARG A 130 -15.15 -3.85 27.92
CA ARG A 130 -14.66 -5.18 27.51
C ARG A 130 -15.35 -5.72 26.25
N THR A 131 -16.52 -5.20 25.88
CA THR A 131 -17.29 -5.71 24.73
C THR A 131 -17.64 -4.59 23.78
N ASP A 132 -17.33 -4.78 22.50
CA ASP A 132 -17.68 -3.88 21.41
C ASP A 132 -18.13 -4.66 20.17
N ALA A 133 -18.98 -4.05 19.33
CA ALA A 133 -19.32 -4.54 18.00
C ALA A 133 -18.88 -3.52 16.94
N TYR A 134 -18.54 -4.01 15.76
CA TYR A 134 -18.11 -3.17 14.66
C TYR A 134 -18.71 -3.60 13.33
N PHE A 135 -18.96 -2.60 12.48
CA PHE A 135 -19.36 -2.75 11.09
C PHE A 135 -18.35 -1.99 10.23
N GLY A 136 -17.81 -2.64 9.21
CA GLY A 136 -16.85 -2.08 8.28
C GLY A 136 -17.25 -2.31 6.84
N VAL A 137 -16.98 -1.33 5.99
CA VAL A 137 -17.00 -1.45 4.54
C VAL A 137 -15.66 -1.05 3.99
N ASP A 138 -15.15 -1.81 3.02
CA ASP A 138 -13.95 -1.46 2.30
C ASP A 138 -14.14 -1.61 0.79
N ARG A 139 -13.41 -0.82 0.01
CA ARG A 139 -13.38 -0.92 -1.44
C ARG A 139 -11.97 -0.70 -1.95
N THR A 140 -11.45 -1.72 -2.62
CA THR A 140 -10.23 -1.62 -3.41
C THR A 140 -10.60 -1.46 -4.88
N SER A 141 -9.95 -0.53 -5.57
CA SER A 141 -9.98 -0.46 -7.04
C SER A 141 -8.59 -0.20 -7.59
N ILE A 142 -8.26 -0.84 -8.70
CA ILE A 142 -6.96 -0.74 -9.34
C ILE A 142 -7.11 -0.41 -10.83
N SER A 143 -6.11 0.28 -11.37
CA SER A 143 -6.08 0.74 -12.76
C SER A 143 -4.65 0.76 -13.30
N GLY A 144 -4.51 0.75 -14.62
CA GLY A 144 -3.23 0.76 -15.30
C GLY A 144 -2.96 -0.52 -16.09
N GLY A 145 -1.68 -0.85 -16.18
CA GLY A 145 -1.12 -1.91 -17.03
C GLY A 145 -1.77 -3.27 -16.82
N SER A 146 -1.65 -4.13 -17.82
CA SER A 146 -2.33 -5.42 -17.89
C SER A 146 -1.92 -6.40 -16.79
N ALA A 147 -0.74 -6.26 -16.17
CA ALA A 147 -0.31 -7.12 -15.06
C ALA A 147 -0.91 -6.71 -13.70
N VAL A 148 -1.55 -5.53 -13.62
CA VAL A 148 -2.13 -5.00 -12.39
C VAL A 148 -3.59 -5.46 -12.28
N VAL A 149 -3.80 -6.55 -11.54
CA VAL A 149 -5.12 -7.15 -11.20
C VAL A 149 -5.14 -7.56 -9.71
N LEU A 150 -6.32 -7.59 -9.09
CA LEU A 150 -6.51 -8.01 -7.69
C LEU A 150 -6.51 -9.53 -7.55
N ASP A 151 -6.99 -10.20 -8.59
CA ASP A 151 -7.07 -11.64 -8.71
C ASP A 151 -6.63 -12.04 -10.13
N GLN A 152 -5.73 -13.01 -10.22
CA GLN A 152 -5.13 -13.40 -11.50
C GLN A 152 -6.08 -14.24 -12.36
N ALA A 153 -6.95 -15.03 -11.74
CA ALA A 153 -7.87 -15.92 -12.44
C ALA A 153 -9.03 -15.14 -13.08
N SER A 154 -9.73 -14.31 -12.30
CA SER A 154 -10.86 -13.50 -12.74
C SER A 154 -10.46 -12.18 -13.39
N ARG A 155 -9.19 -11.76 -13.24
CA ARG A 155 -8.67 -10.46 -13.69
C ARG A 155 -9.40 -9.28 -13.04
N ALA A 156 -10.06 -9.50 -11.89
CA ALA A 156 -10.82 -8.48 -11.19
C ALA A 156 -9.96 -7.26 -10.84
N ARG A 157 -10.52 -6.07 -11.05
CA ARG A 157 -9.87 -4.78 -10.76
C ARG A 157 -10.55 -3.99 -9.65
N SER A 158 -11.59 -4.54 -9.07
CA SER A 158 -12.25 -3.97 -7.90
C SER A 158 -12.79 -5.06 -7.00
N ARG A 159 -12.78 -4.78 -5.70
CA ARG A 159 -13.37 -5.62 -4.67
C ARG A 159 -14.03 -4.72 -3.63
N THR A 160 -15.22 -5.07 -3.19
CA THR A 160 -15.86 -4.46 -2.02
C THR A 160 -15.98 -5.52 -0.94
N GLY A 161 -15.53 -5.20 0.27
CA GLY A 161 -15.65 -6.03 1.45
C GLY A 161 -16.65 -5.41 2.43
N ILE A 162 -17.36 -6.28 3.14
CA ILE A 162 -18.22 -5.92 4.27
C ILE A 162 -17.77 -6.80 5.43
N THR A 163 -17.57 -6.21 6.59
CA THR A 163 -17.14 -6.90 7.80
C THR A 163 -18.07 -6.55 8.95
N VAL A 164 -18.51 -7.55 9.71
CA VAL A 164 -19.20 -7.37 10.98
C VAL A 164 -18.53 -8.25 12.00
N GLY A 165 -18.34 -7.74 13.21
CA GLY A 165 -17.78 -8.54 14.29
C GLY A 165 -18.11 -8.02 15.68
N VAL A 166 -17.88 -8.89 16.65
CA VAL A 166 -17.93 -8.58 18.07
C VAL A 166 -16.56 -8.89 18.65
N ARG A 167 -16.06 -8.02 19.52
CA ARG A 167 -14.79 -8.18 20.22
C ARG A 167 -15.02 -8.15 21.72
N HIS A 168 -14.55 -9.18 22.41
CA HIS A 168 -14.57 -9.28 23.87
C HIS A 168 -13.15 -9.37 24.44
N ARG A 169 -12.89 -8.69 25.56
CA ARG A 169 -11.59 -8.69 26.27
C ARG A 169 -11.79 -9.18 27.70
N PHE A 170 -11.19 -10.33 28.04
CA PHE A 170 -11.25 -10.95 29.36
C PHE A 170 -10.46 -10.19 30.44
#